data_AF-A0A518CNB0-F1
#
_entry.id   AF-A0A518CNB0-F1
#
_cell.length_a   1.000
_cell.length_b   1.000
_cell.length_c   1.000
_cell.angle_alpha   90.00
_cell.angle_beta   90.00
_cell.angle_gamma   90.00
#
_symmetry.space_group_name_H-M   'P 1'
#
loop_
_entity.id
_entity.type
_entity.pdbx_description
1 polymer ?
#
loop_
_entity_poly.entity_id
_entity_poly.type
_entity_poly.pdbx_seq_one_letter_code
_entity_poly.pdbx_strand_id
1 'polypeptide(L)'
;MHLRIITVIAALLSISLIGLAEEIHPDKSGTELIHLLRQDFTPTVNLSYRNAREEMFESIDNDNGEVTLVYTGAKYQTNGIPNHNIVNTEHTWAQSKFKHASDKHQIKSDIHHLFATYSQVNSARSNNAFAEIPDHDTRKWWLSSASEESPTGDIGRYSESTSSAFEPREAHKGNVARAMFYIYAIYGDRDLDKQWFNSQLNTLIAWHFLDPADDEEIERTKQIELVQGNENPFVLDSSLVLRVFEVDTPTQPVSGLLSMRGATESALDEESDSIKIVTWNAREIFSLADVNRREEDFLDFGGDINPDIVMIQEVSSIRQVERIRDYMGLTGYYFCCSDFEQNDRGRYSSFEVGVISRFPFDSVVENDPSPDNNENNPEEPFEFEMNYPELDGLADVSTSRGFLRVRIDELKLIINVTHLKSSNGNDGQGDHKNAQKREIVAAAIATQVNRDRAKYPDFSVLVAGDFNVGETDSGKNGSSLTDDSGDGYDDTHAIFSGGLIGDLQMKSLTHDLGIETYIASDQYAGTGPIDCIYVTGEDRFTPASPGTSSFGSDHLPVTTRYILSE
;
A
#
# COMPACT_ATOMS: atom_id res chain seq x y z
N MET A 1 -60.24 2.15 -22.83
CA MET A 1 -59.88 3.55 -22.47
C MET A 1 -59.96 3.65 -20.94
N HIS A 2 -58.95 3.20 -20.21
CA HIS A 2 -57.80 4.00 -19.73
C HIS A 2 -58.18 5.13 -18.76
N LEU A 3 -57.98 4.90 -17.44
CA LEU A 3 -57.10 5.66 -16.52
C LEU A 3 -57.43 5.22 -15.07
N ARG A 4 -56.62 4.35 -14.46
CA ARG A 4 -55.50 4.64 -13.53
C ARG A 4 -55.98 5.11 -12.14
N ILE A 5 -56.11 4.13 -11.26
CA ILE A 5 -56.07 4.29 -9.80
C ILE A 5 -54.60 4.54 -9.43
N ILE A 6 -54.30 5.68 -8.82
CA ILE A 6 -53.00 5.94 -8.17
C ILE A 6 -53.16 5.52 -6.71
N THR A 7 -52.57 4.38 -6.37
CA THR A 7 -52.35 3.98 -4.98
C THR A 7 -50.99 4.55 -4.56
N VAL A 8 -51.01 5.50 -3.61
CA VAL A 8 -49.79 5.98 -2.96
C VAL A 8 -49.35 4.91 -1.97
N ILE A 9 -48.24 4.23 -2.27
CA ILE A 9 -47.53 3.36 -1.31
C ILE A 9 -46.48 4.25 -0.62
N ALA A 10 -46.68 4.53 0.66
CA ALA A 10 -45.64 5.07 1.52
C ALA A 10 -44.66 3.94 1.84
N ALA A 11 -43.50 3.94 1.19
CA ALA A 11 -42.38 3.10 1.58
C ALA A 11 -41.66 3.76 2.76
N LEU A 12 -41.78 3.16 3.95
CA LEU A 12 -40.87 3.41 5.06
C LEU A 12 -39.49 2.87 4.64
N LEU A 13 -38.60 3.78 4.24
CA LEU A 13 -37.17 3.52 4.17
C LEU A 13 -36.67 3.29 5.60
N SER A 14 -36.48 2.02 5.96
CA SER A 14 -35.57 1.64 7.02
C SER A 14 -34.16 2.03 6.55
N ILE A 15 -33.66 3.15 7.03
CA ILE A 15 -32.23 3.47 6.99
C ILE A 15 -31.57 2.44 7.90
N SER A 16 -30.95 1.42 7.32
CA SER A 16 -29.95 0.64 8.01
C SER A 16 -28.80 1.60 8.30
N LEU A 17 -28.68 2.07 9.55
CA LEU A 17 -27.42 2.64 10.01
C LEU A 17 -26.39 1.51 9.91
N ILE A 18 -25.54 1.58 8.89
CA ILE A 18 -24.26 0.89 8.92
C ILE A 18 -23.48 1.62 10.00
N GLY A 19 -23.33 1.00 11.17
CA GLY A 19 -22.50 1.53 12.23
C GLY A 19 -21.06 1.57 11.74
N LEU A 20 -20.49 2.77 11.63
CA LEU A 20 -19.04 2.90 11.60
C LEU A 20 -18.50 2.24 12.87
N ALA A 21 -17.55 1.31 12.74
CA ALA A 21 -16.87 0.76 13.91
C ALA A 21 -16.33 1.93 14.74
N GLU A 22 -16.68 1.98 16.02
CA GLU A 22 -16.25 3.06 16.91
C GLU A 22 -14.75 2.91 17.14
N GLU A 23 -13.99 3.91 16.69
CA GLU A 23 -12.54 3.94 16.87
C GLU A 23 -12.21 3.93 18.37
N ILE A 24 -11.37 2.98 18.80
CA ILE A 24 -11.01 2.78 20.20
C ILE A 24 -9.97 3.84 20.56
N HIS A 25 -10.28 4.78 21.46
CA HIS A 25 -9.39 5.88 21.86
C HIS A 25 -8.92 6.76 20.66
N PRO A 26 -9.83 7.39 19.91
CA PRO A 26 -9.57 7.96 18.57
C PRO A 26 -8.47 9.03 18.50
N ASP A 27 -8.25 9.77 19.59
CA ASP A 27 -7.25 10.85 19.65
C ASP A 27 -5.91 10.41 20.28
N LYS A 28 -5.66 9.11 20.40
CA LYS A 28 -4.52 8.54 21.13
C LYS A 28 -3.62 7.74 20.21
N SER A 29 -2.30 7.88 20.39
CA SER A 29 -1.27 7.15 19.66
C SER A 29 -0.09 6.75 20.56
N GLY A 30 0.80 5.93 19.99
CA GLY A 30 2.08 5.54 20.57
C GLY A 30 1.97 4.98 21.99
N THR A 31 2.84 5.47 22.87
CA THR A 31 2.91 4.98 24.27
C THR A 31 1.65 5.30 25.08
N GLU A 32 0.99 6.43 24.80
CA GLU A 32 -0.25 6.80 25.52
C GLU A 32 -1.38 5.81 25.17
N LEU A 33 -1.54 5.50 23.88
CA LEU A 33 -2.51 4.51 23.43
C LEU A 33 -2.20 3.11 23.98
N ILE A 34 -0.94 2.66 23.94
CA ILE A 34 -0.53 1.36 24.50
C ILE A 34 -0.92 1.27 26.00
N HIS A 35 -0.76 2.35 26.76
CA HIS A 35 -1.13 2.35 28.17
C HIS A 35 -2.63 2.15 28.38
N LEU A 36 -3.45 2.86 27.60
CA LEU A 36 -4.91 2.75 27.63
C LEU A 36 -5.39 1.37 27.17
N LEU A 37 -4.83 0.84 26.08
CA LEU A 37 -5.14 -0.50 25.60
C LEU A 37 -4.80 -1.56 26.66
N ARG A 38 -3.65 -1.45 27.33
CA ARG A 38 -3.29 -2.36 28.43
C ARG A 38 -4.28 -2.25 29.59
N GLN A 39 -4.70 -1.04 29.94
CA GLN A 39 -5.66 -0.84 31.02
C GLN A 39 -7.01 -1.48 30.72
N ASP A 40 -7.51 -1.33 29.49
CA ASP A 40 -8.88 -1.69 29.13
C ASP A 40 -9.00 -3.15 28.65
N PHE A 41 -7.94 -3.70 28.03
CA PHE A 41 -7.99 -5.00 27.36
C PHE A 41 -7.04 -6.07 27.97
N THR A 42 -6.43 -5.83 29.13
CA THR A 42 -5.75 -6.92 29.88
C THR A 42 -6.80 -7.91 30.40
N PRO A 43 -6.58 -9.24 30.28
CA PRO A 43 -7.50 -10.24 30.82
C PRO A 43 -7.81 -10.01 32.29
N THR A 44 -9.09 -9.92 32.62
CA THR A 44 -9.55 -9.77 34.00
C THR A 44 -9.70 -11.12 34.69
N VAL A 45 -9.76 -12.21 33.93
CA VAL A 45 -9.80 -13.59 34.41
C VAL A 45 -8.55 -14.35 33.98
N ASN A 46 -7.76 -14.80 34.95
CA ASN A 46 -6.56 -15.60 34.71
C ASN A 46 -6.87 -17.10 34.65
N LEU A 47 -7.00 -17.63 33.44
CA LEU A 47 -7.18 -19.05 33.23
C LEU A 47 -5.88 -19.83 33.48
N SER A 48 -6.02 -21.06 33.96
CA SER A 48 -4.92 -22.02 33.90
C SER A 48 -4.64 -22.39 32.44
N TYR A 49 -3.41 -22.75 32.09
CA TYR A 49 -3.09 -23.20 30.72
C TYR A 49 -3.90 -24.42 30.27
N ARG A 50 -4.36 -25.24 31.22
CA ARG A 50 -5.28 -26.34 30.91
C ARG A 50 -6.66 -25.80 30.57
N ASN A 51 -7.22 -24.95 31.41
CA ASN A 51 -8.57 -24.41 31.22
C ASN A 51 -8.65 -23.61 29.91
N ALA A 52 -7.65 -22.77 29.61
CA ALA A 52 -7.60 -22.04 28.35
C ALA A 52 -7.68 -22.96 27.11
N ARG A 53 -7.03 -24.13 27.17
CA ARG A 53 -7.07 -25.13 26.11
C ARG A 53 -8.40 -25.89 26.08
N GLU A 54 -9.03 -26.12 27.23
CA GLU A 54 -10.38 -26.69 27.30
C GLU A 54 -11.36 -25.72 26.62
N GLU A 55 -11.36 -24.43 26.97
CA GLU A 55 -12.19 -23.41 26.30
C GLU A 55 -11.93 -23.35 24.79
N MET A 56 -10.65 -23.29 24.37
CA MET A 56 -10.27 -23.21 22.96
C MET A 56 -10.72 -24.44 22.16
N PHE A 57 -10.40 -25.66 22.61
CA PHE A 57 -10.67 -26.89 21.84
C PHE A 57 -12.08 -27.44 21.99
N GLU A 58 -12.79 -27.11 23.06
CA GLU A 58 -14.11 -27.70 23.36
C GLU A 58 -15.27 -26.73 23.07
N SER A 59 -15.00 -25.42 22.99
CA SER A 59 -16.04 -24.41 22.82
C SER A 59 -15.70 -23.36 21.75
N ILE A 60 -14.65 -22.57 21.94
CA ILE A 60 -14.42 -21.33 21.16
C ILE A 60 -14.09 -21.65 19.69
N ASP A 61 -13.13 -22.55 19.45
CA ASP A 61 -12.70 -22.90 18.08
C ASP A 61 -13.37 -24.20 17.58
N ASN A 62 -14.35 -24.73 18.31
CA ASN A 62 -14.99 -26.02 18.04
C ASN A 62 -16.37 -25.84 17.42
N ASP A 63 -16.47 -26.13 16.13
CA ASP A 63 -17.73 -26.20 15.42
C ASP A 63 -18.19 -27.67 15.32
N ASN A 64 -19.21 -28.03 16.10
CA ASN A 64 -19.87 -29.32 16.06
C ASN A 64 -18.94 -30.55 16.20
N GLY A 65 -17.97 -30.48 17.10
CA GLY A 65 -17.00 -31.55 17.37
C GLY A 65 -15.77 -31.49 16.46
N GLU A 66 -15.56 -30.39 15.76
CA GLU A 66 -14.47 -30.21 14.80
C GLU A 66 -13.75 -28.88 15.02
N VAL A 67 -12.42 -28.88 14.96
CA VAL A 67 -11.58 -27.68 15.02
C VAL A 67 -10.78 -27.51 13.73
N THR A 68 -10.63 -26.27 13.26
CA THR A 68 -9.75 -25.95 12.12
C THR A 68 -8.30 -25.84 12.58
N LEU A 69 -7.38 -26.50 11.88
CA LEU A 69 -5.94 -26.40 12.14
C LEU A 69 -5.35 -25.28 11.28
N VAL A 70 -5.00 -24.16 11.93
CA VAL A 70 -4.83 -22.86 11.27
C VAL A 70 -3.81 -22.85 10.14
N TYR A 71 -2.66 -23.51 10.34
CA TYR A 71 -1.58 -23.54 9.34
C TYR A 71 -1.80 -24.52 8.18
N THR A 72 -2.79 -25.40 8.23
CA THR A 72 -3.03 -26.35 7.12
C THR A 72 -4.45 -26.33 6.58
N GLY A 73 -5.36 -25.62 7.25
CA GLY A 73 -6.79 -25.65 6.95
C GLY A 73 -7.43 -27.02 7.19
N ALA A 74 -6.69 -27.98 7.75
CA ALA A 74 -7.24 -29.30 8.03
C ALA A 74 -8.28 -29.19 9.13
N LYS A 75 -9.34 -29.98 8.99
CA LYS A 75 -10.37 -30.13 10.00
C LYS A 75 -10.05 -31.34 10.88
N TYR A 76 -10.09 -31.17 12.20
CA TYR A 76 -9.77 -32.21 13.16
C TYR A 76 -10.91 -32.45 14.14
N GLN A 77 -11.38 -33.69 14.20
CA GLN A 77 -12.48 -34.10 15.05
C GLN A 77 -12.03 -34.25 16.51
N THR A 78 -12.63 -33.48 17.42
CA THR A 78 -12.36 -33.55 18.86
C THR A 78 -13.51 -33.00 19.69
N ASN A 79 -13.69 -33.54 20.90
CA ASN A 79 -14.60 -33.03 21.93
C ASN A 79 -13.84 -32.71 23.23
N GLY A 80 -12.55 -32.42 23.12
CA GLY A 80 -11.61 -32.34 24.23
C GLY A 80 -10.25 -31.84 23.78
N ILE A 81 -9.35 -31.60 24.73
CA ILE A 81 -7.94 -31.35 24.42
C ILE A 81 -7.35 -32.56 23.65
N PRO A 82 -6.89 -32.39 22.39
CA PRO A 82 -6.33 -33.49 21.62
C PRO A 82 -5.02 -34.08 22.18
N ASN A 83 -4.66 -35.26 21.68
CA ASN A 83 -3.33 -35.82 21.93
C ASN A 83 -2.25 -34.90 21.32
N HIS A 84 -1.38 -34.35 22.17
CA HIS A 84 -0.30 -33.43 21.78
C HIS A 84 0.73 -34.03 20.82
N ASN A 85 0.75 -35.34 20.58
CA ASN A 85 1.59 -35.90 19.51
C ASN A 85 0.96 -35.71 18.12
N ILE A 86 -0.32 -35.33 18.04
CA ILE A 86 -1.07 -35.15 16.79
C ILE A 86 -1.42 -33.67 16.58
N VAL A 87 -2.16 -33.07 17.52
CA VAL A 87 -2.57 -31.66 17.46
C VAL A 87 -1.99 -30.92 18.65
N ASN A 88 -1.32 -29.80 18.37
CA ASN A 88 -0.71 -28.90 19.36
C ASN A 88 -1.57 -27.66 19.54
N THR A 89 -1.32 -26.99 20.66
CA THR A 89 -1.67 -25.59 20.82
C THR A 89 -0.47 -24.79 20.33
N GLU A 90 -0.65 -24.08 19.22
CA GLU A 90 0.28 -23.07 18.76
C GLU A 90 0.23 -21.86 19.70
N HIS A 91 1.41 -21.29 19.96
CA HIS A 91 1.55 -20.01 20.66
C HIS A 91 2.09 -18.99 19.66
N THR A 92 1.23 -18.16 19.07
CA THR A 92 1.64 -17.24 17.98
C THR A 92 2.77 -16.32 18.43
N TRP A 93 2.75 -15.79 19.64
CA TRP A 93 3.98 -15.35 20.30
C TRP A 93 4.70 -16.57 20.91
N ALA A 94 5.85 -16.97 20.37
CA ALA A 94 6.49 -18.22 20.78
C ALA A 94 6.85 -18.24 22.28
N GLN A 95 6.56 -19.33 23.00
CA GLN A 95 6.84 -19.46 24.45
C GLN A 95 8.30 -19.16 24.82
N SER A 96 9.26 -19.49 23.94
CA SER A 96 10.69 -19.20 24.17
C SER A 96 11.01 -17.70 24.25
N LYS A 97 10.12 -16.85 23.71
CA LYS A 97 10.22 -15.40 23.54
C LYS A 97 9.53 -14.60 24.66
N PHE A 98 8.91 -15.28 25.62
CA PHE A 98 8.40 -14.69 26.87
C PHE A 98 8.78 -15.49 28.12
N LYS A 99 9.72 -16.44 28.02
CA LYS A 99 10.10 -17.31 29.15
C LYS A 99 10.60 -16.57 30.40
N HIS A 100 11.09 -15.34 30.23
CA HIS A 100 11.59 -14.45 31.28
C HIS A 100 10.55 -13.44 31.76
N ALA A 101 9.39 -13.38 31.10
CA ALA A 101 8.36 -12.42 31.43
C ALA A 101 7.81 -12.60 32.84
N SER A 102 7.52 -11.49 33.53
CA SER A 102 6.99 -11.51 34.90
C SER A 102 5.67 -12.28 35.00
N ASP A 103 4.81 -12.14 33.98
CA ASP A 103 3.48 -12.77 33.93
C ASP A 103 3.39 -13.90 32.89
N LYS A 104 4.50 -14.62 32.66
CA LYS A 104 4.59 -15.72 31.67
C LYS A 104 3.48 -16.76 31.75
N HIS A 105 2.89 -16.99 32.94
CA HIS A 105 1.81 -17.95 33.11
C HIS A 105 0.49 -17.43 32.55
N GLN A 106 0.21 -16.14 32.71
CA GLN A 106 -0.95 -15.47 32.13
C GLN A 106 -0.77 -15.34 30.61
N ILE A 107 0.41 -14.90 30.16
CA ILE A 107 0.72 -14.85 28.71
C ILE A 107 0.50 -16.23 28.10
N LYS A 108 1.04 -17.29 28.70
CA LYS A 108 0.92 -18.67 28.19
C LYS A 108 -0.53 -19.17 28.07
N SER A 109 -1.45 -18.68 28.88
CA SER A 109 -2.86 -19.10 28.91
C SER A 109 -3.82 -18.13 28.22
N ASP A 110 -3.33 -17.05 27.62
CA ASP A 110 -4.17 -16.07 26.94
C ASP A 110 -4.61 -16.56 25.55
N ILE A 111 -5.89 -16.89 25.39
CA ILE A 111 -6.47 -17.55 24.20
C ILE A 111 -6.34 -16.69 22.92
N HIS A 112 -6.17 -15.36 23.04
CA HIS A 112 -5.99 -14.46 21.89
C HIS A 112 -4.73 -14.74 21.04
N HIS A 113 -3.78 -15.55 21.53
CA HIS A 113 -2.62 -16.01 20.73
C HIS A 113 -2.43 -17.54 20.76
N LEU A 114 -3.48 -18.28 21.15
CA LEU A 114 -3.51 -19.75 21.11
C LEU A 114 -4.34 -20.23 19.93
N PHE A 115 -3.81 -21.17 19.15
CA PHE A 115 -4.52 -21.75 18.01
C PHE A 115 -4.29 -23.26 17.90
N ALA A 116 -5.21 -23.97 17.25
CA ALA A 116 -5.04 -25.40 16.96
C ALA A 116 -4.14 -25.60 15.73
N THR A 117 -3.15 -26.50 15.81
CA THR A 117 -2.30 -26.84 14.66
C THR A 117 -1.78 -28.28 14.73
N TYR A 118 -1.37 -28.87 13.61
CA TYR A 118 -0.70 -30.17 13.65
C TYR A 118 0.65 -30.10 14.37
N SER A 119 0.98 -31.11 15.17
CA SER A 119 2.23 -31.17 15.95
C SER A 119 3.49 -31.05 15.07
N GLN A 120 3.48 -31.64 13.88
CA GLN A 120 4.58 -31.58 12.92
C GLN A 120 4.76 -30.18 12.32
N VAL A 121 3.65 -29.46 12.08
CA VAL A 121 3.67 -28.10 11.53
C VAL A 121 4.10 -27.12 12.61
N ASN A 122 3.60 -27.31 13.85
CA ASN A 122 4.07 -26.57 15.02
C ASN A 122 5.57 -26.74 15.24
N SER A 123 6.08 -27.96 15.03
CA SER A 123 7.51 -28.24 15.14
C SER A 123 8.32 -27.56 14.04
N ALA A 124 7.78 -27.43 12.83
CA ALA A 124 8.40 -26.70 11.72
C ALA A 124 8.37 -25.19 11.96
N ARG A 125 7.26 -24.66 12.49
CA ARG A 125 7.11 -23.26 12.91
C ARG A 125 8.10 -22.90 14.01
N SER A 126 8.29 -23.78 15.00
CA SER A 126 9.27 -23.62 16.09
C SER A 126 9.13 -22.25 16.79
N ASN A 127 10.19 -21.45 16.83
CA ASN A 127 10.20 -20.04 17.20
C ASN A 127 10.74 -19.16 16.06
N ASN A 128 10.61 -19.64 14.82
CA ASN A 128 10.99 -18.89 13.64
C ASN A 128 10.16 -17.61 13.57
N ALA A 129 10.77 -16.53 13.07
CA ALA A 129 10.03 -15.31 12.81
C ALA A 129 9.03 -15.55 11.67
N PHE A 130 7.90 -14.86 11.73
CA PHE A 130 6.99 -14.80 10.61
C PHE A 130 7.58 -13.92 9.51
N ALA A 131 7.44 -14.34 8.25
CA ALA A 131 7.95 -13.62 7.08
C ALA A 131 7.18 -14.08 5.83
N GLU A 132 7.15 -13.23 4.80
CA GLU A 132 6.93 -13.71 3.43
C GLU A 132 8.18 -14.46 2.97
N ILE A 133 8.00 -15.73 2.64
CA ILE A 133 9.03 -16.63 2.18
C ILE A 133 8.91 -16.69 0.66
N PRO A 134 9.95 -16.32 -0.10
CA PRO A 134 9.93 -16.57 -1.54
C PRO A 134 9.78 -18.07 -1.82
N ASP A 135 8.87 -18.45 -2.73
CA ASP A 135 8.54 -19.85 -3.02
C ASP A 135 9.77 -20.74 -3.27
N HIS A 136 10.81 -20.18 -3.89
CA HIS A 136 12.04 -20.89 -4.22
C HIS A 136 12.94 -21.19 -3.01
N ASP A 137 12.77 -20.45 -1.91
CA ASP A 137 13.45 -20.67 -0.63
C ASP A 137 12.68 -21.64 0.28
N THR A 138 11.42 -21.92 -0.04
CA THR A 138 10.56 -22.78 0.76
C THR A 138 11.03 -24.21 0.75
N ARG A 139 11.29 -24.73 1.96
CA ARG A 139 11.76 -26.11 2.15
C ARG A 139 10.61 -27.10 2.29
N LYS A 140 9.52 -26.65 2.90
CA LYS A 140 8.32 -27.45 3.10
C LYS A 140 7.09 -26.58 3.04
N TRP A 141 6.15 -27.07 2.25
CA TRP A 141 4.81 -26.56 2.08
C TRP A 141 3.84 -27.44 2.88
N TRP A 142 2.85 -26.84 3.54
CA TRP A 142 1.93 -27.54 4.45
C TRP A 142 0.48 -27.26 4.07
N LEU A 143 -0.28 -28.30 3.71
CA LEU A 143 -1.71 -28.22 3.44
C LEU A 143 -2.40 -29.51 3.86
N SER A 144 -3.60 -29.40 4.44
CA SER A 144 -4.36 -30.53 4.95
C SER A 144 -3.49 -31.38 5.91
N SER A 145 -3.33 -32.68 5.67
CA SER A 145 -2.53 -33.61 6.48
C SER A 145 -1.13 -33.89 5.92
N ALA A 146 -0.74 -33.24 4.81
CA ALA A 146 0.48 -33.54 4.07
C ALA A 146 1.49 -32.39 4.11
N SER A 147 2.76 -32.74 3.85
CA SER A 147 3.82 -31.79 3.51
C SER A 147 4.32 -32.08 2.11
N GLU A 148 4.57 -31.04 1.32
CA GLU A 148 5.07 -31.14 -0.05
C GLU A 148 6.35 -30.31 -0.21
N GLU A 149 7.22 -30.68 -1.15
CA GLU A 149 8.45 -29.94 -1.45
C GLU A 149 8.22 -28.85 -2.50
N SER A 150 7.26 -29.03 -3.41
CA SER A 150 6.91 -28.06 -4.44
C SER A 150 5.49 -28.34 -4.96
N PRO A 151 4.47 -27.61 -4.45
CA PRO A 151 3.10 -27.79 -4.89
C PRO A 151 2.89 -27.19 -6.30
N THR A 152 2.02 -27.81 -7.09
CA THR A 152 1.58 -27.31 -8.39
C THR A 152 0.13 -26.88 -8.29
N GLY A 153 -0.14 -25.70 -7.74
CA GLY A 153 -1.49 -25.24 -7.46
C GLY A 153 -1.50 -23.83 -6.86
N ASP A 154 -2.66 -23.46 -6.30
CA ASP A 154 -2.84 -22.23 -5.55
C ASP A 154 -1.97 -22.24 -4.28
N ILE A 155 -0.82 -21.57 -4.37
CA ILE A 155 0.22 -21.52 -3.33
C ILE A 155 -0.27 -20.87 -2.04
N GLY A 156 -1.17 -19.88 -2.14
CA GLY A 156 -1.70 -19.15 -0.98
C GLY A 156 -2.51 -20.01 -0.02
N ARG A 157 -2.86 -21.24 -0.43
CA ARG A 157 -3.51 -22.22 0.45
C ARG A 157 -2.55 -22.92 1.40
N TYR A 158 -1.24 -22.85 1.17
CA TYR A 158 -0.22 -23.57 1.92
C TYR A 158 0.42 -22.66 2.98
N SER A 159 0.84 -23.24 4.11
CA SER A 159 1.88 -22.58 4.92
C SER A 159 3.25 -23.02 4.43
N GLU A 160 4.24 -22.16 4.62
CA GLU A 160 5.60 -22.35 4.15
C GLU A 160 6.58 -22.31 5.32
N SER A 161 7.68 -23.04 5.18
CA SER A 161 8.70 -23.06 6.23
C SER A 161 10.10 -23.22 5.66
N THR A 162 11.02 -22.44 6.23
CA THR A 162 12.47 -22.58 6.03
C THR A 162 13.14 -23.00 7.34
N SER A 163 14.47 -22.95 7.42
CA SER A 163 15.17 -23.15 8.70
C SER A 163 15.01 -22.00 9.69
N SER A 164 14.57 -20.83 9.25
CA SER A 164 14.59 -19.60 10.06
C SER A 164 13.35 -18.74 9.94
N ALA A 165 12.43 -19.07 9.03
CA ALA A 165 11.18 -18.36 8.80
C ALA A 165 10.00 -19.33 8.69
N PHE A 166 8.81 -18.82 8.98
CA PHE A 166 7.54 -19.50 8.78
C PHE A 166 6.52 -18.53 8.19
N GLU A 167 5.80 -18.95 7.16
CA GLU A 167 4.73 -18.19 6.54
C GLU A 167 3.44 -18.99 6.73
N PRO A 168 2.40 -18.45 7.39
CA PRO A 168 1.11 -19.10 7.45
C PRO A 168 0.39 -18.98 6.09
N ARG A 169 -0.66 -19.77 5.91
CA ARG A 169 -1.60 -19.61 4.79
C ARG A 169 -2.11 -18.17 4.70
N GLU A 170 -2.40 -17.68 3.50
CA GLU A 170 -2.90 -16.31 3.28
C GLU A 170 -4.06 -15.96 4.21
N ALA A 171 -5.06 -16.85 4.27
CA ALA A 171 -6.26 -16.72 5.09
C ALA A 171 -6.03 -16.83 6.63
N HIS A 172 -4.78 -16.71 7.09
CA HIS A 172 -4.44 -16.66 8.51
C HIS A 172 -3.33 -15.64 8.83
N LYS A 173 -2.84 -14.91 7.83
CA LYS A 173 -1.75 -13.94 8.00
C LYS A 173 -2.17 -12.78 8.92
N GLY A 174 -3.38 -12.28 8.75
CA GLY A 174 -3.98 -11.21 9.54
C GLY A 174 -4.27 -11.63 10.98
N ASN A 175 -4.75 -12.86 11.19
CA ASN A 175 -4.94 -13.40 12.54
C ASN A 175 -3.62 -13.48 13.31
N VAL A 176 -2.55 -13.93 12.64
CA VAL A 176 -1.20 -13.98 13.23
C VAL A 176 -0.74 -12.57 13.62
N ALA A 177 -0.93 -11.60 12.74
CA ALA A 177 -0.59 -10.21 13.00
C ALA A 177 -1.34 -9.64 14.21
N ARG A 178 -2.67 -9.73 14.23
CA ARG A 178 -3.51 -9.20 15.32
C ARG A 178 -3.24 -9.89 16.66
N ALA A 179 -2.94 -11.20 16.66
CA ALA A 179 -2.51 -11.91 17.87
C ALA A 179 -1.15 -11.41 18.39
N MET A 180 -0.20 -11.15 17.49
CA MET A 180 1.13 -10.63 17.85
C MET A 180 1.06 -9.19 18.37
N PHE A 181 0.27 -8.31 17.74
CA PHE A 181 0.04 -6.94 18.18
C PHE A 181 -0.65 -6.88 19.54
N TYR A 182 -1.66 -7.72 19.76
CA TYR A 182 -2.30 -7.87 21.05
C TYR A 182 -1.29 -8.21 22.15
N ILE A 183 -0.46 -9.26 21.96
CA ILE A 183 0.52 -9.64 22.99
C ILE A 183 1.54 -8.52 23.23
N TYR A 184 1.97 -7.82 22.18
CA TYR A 184 2.86 -6.66 22.31
C TYR A 184 2.22 -5.54 23.14
N ALA A 185 0.99 -5.13 22.80
CA ALA A 185 0.32 -4.00 23.46
C ALA A 185 0.01 -4.33 24.93
N ILE A 186 -0.58 -5.50 25.17
CA ILE A 186 -1.03 -5.90 26.50
C ILE A 186 0.15 -6.24 27.40
N TYR A 187 1.14 -7.01 26.93
CA TYR A 187 2.23 -7.55 27.77
C TYR A 187 3.61 -6.95 27.53
N GLY A 188 3.75 -5.95 26.66
CA GLY A 188 5.05 -5.40 26.27
C GLY A 188 5.89 -4.77 27.38
N ASP A 189 5.36 -4.47 28.56
CA ASP A 189 6.11 -3.98 29.72
C ASP A 189 6.61 -5.11 30.65
N ARG A 190 6.32 -6.37 30.33
CA ARG A 190 6.62 -7.55 31.16
C ARG A 190 7.84 -8.35 30.70
N ASP A 191 8.84 -7.75 30.05
CA ASP A 191 10.05 -8.43 29.57
C ASP A 191 9.80 -9.49 28.46
N LEU A 192 9.09 -9.07 27.41
CA LEU A 192 8.99 -9.82 26.14
C LEU A 192 10.25 -9.63 25.27
N ASP A 193 10.59 -10.61 24.44
CA ASP A 193 11.62 -10.47 23.39
C ASP A 193 11.12 -9.55 22.26
N LYS A 194 11.18 -8.24 22.50
CA LYS A 194 10.78 -7.22 21.52
C LYS A 194 11.68 -7.17 20.30
N GLN A 195 12.94 -7.59 20.41
CA GLN A 195 13.84 -7.60 19.25
C GLN A 195 13.36 -8.63 18.21
N TRP A 196 12.93 -9.81 18.67
CA TRP A 196 12.33 -10.81 17.80
C TRP A 196 10.99 -10.39 17.19
N PHE A 197 10.17 -9.63 17.93
CA PHE A 197 8.95 -9.05 17.38
C PHE A 197 9.25 -7.94 16.35
N ASN A 198 10.16 -7.03 16.67
CA ASN A 198 10.50 -5.90 15.81
C ASN A 198 11.10 -6.36 14.46
N SER A 199 11.78 -7.51 14.40
CA SER A 199 12.32 -8.03 13.13
C SER A 199 11.27 -8.50 12.13
N GLN A 200 10.02 -8.64 12.56
CA GLN A 200 8.88 -9.08 11.74
C GLN A 200 7.73 -8.05 11.76
N LEU A 201 7.92 -6.90 12.42
CA LEU A 201 6.88 -5.89 12.62
C LEU A 201 6.27 -5.44 11.28
N ASN A 202 7.11 -5.10 10.28
CA ASN A 202 6.62 -4.64 8.98
C ASN A 202 5.81 -5.72 8.26
N THR A 203 6.27 -6.98 8.28
CA THR A 203 5.50 -8.12 7.74
C THR A 203 4.16 -8.25 8.43
N LEU A 204 4.13 -8.20 9.76
CA LEU A 204 2.89 -8.32 10.52
C LEU A 204 1.92 -7.17 10.21
N ILE A 205 2.40 -5.93 10.05
CA ILE A 205 1.53 -4.80 9.72
C ILE A 205 0.97 -4.99 8.30
N ALA A 206 1.82 -5.39 7.34
CA ALA A 206 1.40 -5.68 5.98
C ALA A 206 0.32 -6.77 5.93
N TRP A 207 0.51 -7.85 6.70
CA TRP A 207 -0.46 -8.94 6.83
C TRP A 207 -1.78 -8.53 7.49
N HIS A 208 -1.75 -7.64 8.49
CA HIS A 208 -2.97 -7.12 9.12
C HIS A 208 -3.88 -6.39 8.14
N PHE A 209 -3.31 -5.72 7.14
CA PHE A 209 -4.08 -5.02 6.12
C PHE A 209 -4.45 -5.89 4.91
N LEU A 210 -3.63 -6.87 4.51
CA LEU A 210 -4.00 -7.82 3.45
C LEU A 210 -5.11 -8.79 3.85
N ASP A 211 -5.15 -9.16 5.12
CA ASP A 211 -6.10 -10.10 5.66
C ASP A 211 -6.84 -9.41 6.82
N PRO A 212 -7.83 -8.54 6.53
CA PRO A 212 -8.61 -7.83 7.54
C PRO A 212 -9.31 -8.80 8.51
N ALA A 213 -9.72 -8.29 9.68
CA ALA A 213 -10.50 -9.09 10.61
C ALA A 213 -11.85 -9.49 9.97
N ASP A 214 -12.12 -10.79 9.93
CA ASP A 214 -13.37 -11.34 9.42
C ASP A 214 -14.37 -11.62 10.55
N ASP A 215 -15.59 -12.02 10.17
CA ASP A 215 -16.66 -12.34 11.11
C ASP A 215 -16.28 -13.48 12.07
N GLU A 216 -15.47 -14.45 11.63
CA GLU A 216 -15.03 -15.58 12.46
C GLU A 216 -14.10 -15.08 13.57
N GLU A 217 -13.16 -14.19 13.25
CA GLU A 217 -12.24 -13.61 14.22
C GLU A 217 -12.94 -12.65 15.19
N ILE A 218 -13.89 -11.84 14.71
CA ILE A 218 -14.71 -10.97 15.54
C ILE A 218 -15.57 -11.80 16.51
N GLU A 219 -16.18 -12.89 16.06
CA GLU A 219 -16.94 -13.76 16.95
C GLU A 219 -16.01 -14.46 17.95
N ARG A 220 -14.86 -14.95 17.49
CA ARG A 220 -13.85 -15.57 18.36
C ARG A 220 -13.43 -14.63 19.48
N THR A 221 -13.18 -13.35 19.18
CA THR A 221 -12.74 -12.38 20.20
C THR A 221 -13.80 -12.14 21.26
N LYS A 222 -15.08 -12.09 20.86
CA LYS A 222 -16.23 -11.99 21.77
C LYS A 222 -16.42 -13.23 22.63
N GLN A 223 -16.22 -14.43 22.06
CA GLN A 223 -16.28 -15.67 22.85
C GLN A 223 -15.14 -15.74 23.87
N ILE A 224 -13.94 -15.26 23.53
CA ILE A 224 -12.82 -15.15 24.49
C ILE A 224 -13.16 -14.15 25.60
N GLU A 225 -13.81 -13.03 25.29
CA GLU A 225 -14.26 -12.06 26.30
C GLU A 225 -15.14 -12.73 27.36
N LEU A 226 -16.04 -13.65 26.99
CA LEU A 226 -16.91 -14.33 27.96
C LEU A 226 -16.15 -15.17 29.00
N VAL A 227 -14.93 -15.63 28.68
CA VAL A 227 -14.14 -16.53 29.55
C VAL A 227 -12.90 -15.88 30.15
N GLN A 228 -12.33 -14.86 29.50
CA GLN A 228 -11.16 -14.10 29.97
C GLN A 228 -11.48 -12.66 30.40
N GLY A 229 -12.66 -12.16 30.03
CA GLY A 229 -13.13 -10.82 30.35
C GLY A 229 -12.44 -9.71 29.56
N ASN A 230 -11.92 -10.01 28.37
CA ASN A 230 -11.31 -9.04 27.46
C ASN A 230 -11.37 -9.49 25.98
N GLU A 231 -11.53 -8.52 25.09
CA GLU A 231 -11.42 -8.69 23.64
C GLU A 231 -10.00 -8.37 23.13
N ASN A 232 -9.70 -8.75 21.89
CA ASN A 232 -8.52 -8.28 21.17
C ASN A 232 -8.88 -6.97 20.44
N PRO A 233 -8.40 -5.81 20.89
CA PRO A 233 -8.79 -4.53 20.31
C PRO A 233 -8.34 -4.39 18.84
N PHE A 234 -7.27 -5.08 18.42
CA PHE A 234 -6.79 -5.03 17.03
C PHE A 234 -7.68 -5.81 16.05
N VAL A 235 -8.59 -6.65 16.55
CA VAL A 235 -9.67 -7.28 15.76
C VAL A 235 -10.85 -6.33 15.59
N LEU A 236 -11.09 -5.46 16.56
CA LEU A 236 -12.24 -4.56 16.60
C LEU A 236 -11.97 -3.22 15.89
N ASP A 237 -10.73 -2.75 15.95
CA ASP A 237 -10.31 -1.48 15.38
C ASP A 237 -8.97 -1.66 14.65
N SER A 238 -9.05 -1.70 13.32
CA SER A 238 -7.88 -1.89 12.45
C SER A 238 -6.91 -0.70 12.48
N SER A 239 -7.38 0.50 12.84
CA SER A 239 -6.57 1.72 12.90
C SER A 239 -5.54 1.70 14.04
N LEU A 240 -5.78 0.88 15.06
CA LEU A 240 -4.90 0.77 16.23
C LEU A 240 -3.47 0.38 15.86
N VAL A 241 -3.27 -0.42 14.81
CA VAL A 241 -1.92 -0.83 14.42
C VAL A 241 -1.08 0.38 14.01
N LEU A 242 -1.63 1.27 13.18
CA LEU A 242 -0.96 2.50 12.75
C LEU A 242 -0.70 3.43 13.92
N ARG A 243 -1.72 3.61 14.76
CA ARG A 243 -1.67 4.52 15.91
C ARG A 243 -0.72 4.01 17.00
N VAL A 244 -0.65 2.71 17.26
CA VAL A 244 0.22 2.11 18.29
C VAL A 244 1.69 2.13 17.87
N PHE A 245 1.97 1.75 16.63
CA PHE A 245 3.35 1.66 16.15
C PHE A 245 3.85 2.95 15.51
N GLU A 246 3.00 3.98 15.42
CA GLU A 246 3.28 5.28 14.80
C GLU A 246 3.84 5.14 13.37
N VAL A 247 3.38 4.09 12.70
CA VAL A 247 3.66 3.75 11.31
C VAL A 247 2.51 4.28 10.45
N ASP A 248 2.82 4.82 9.28
CA ASP A 248 1.80 4.93 8.22
C ASP A 248 1.47 3.54 7.68
N THR A 249 0.29 3.36 7.08
CA THR A 249 -0.11 2.10 6.43
C THR A 249 1.04 1.57 5.57
N PRO A 250 1.55 0.35 5.86
CA PRO A 250 2.50 -0.30 4.97
C PRO A 250 1.74 -0.93 3.82
N THR A 251 2.31 -0.76 2.64
CA THR A 251 1.97 -1.55 1.45
C THR A 251 3.01 -2.62 1.23
N GLN A 252 2.56 -3.71 0.62
CA GLN A 252 3.22 -5.00 0.62
C GLN A 252 4.68 -5.01 0.15
N PRO A 253 5.52 -5.90 0.72
CA PRO A 253 6.63 -6.49 0.01
C PRO A 253 6.11 -7.56 -0.97
N VAL A 254 6.40 -7.42 -2.26
CA VAL A 254 6.24 -8.51 -3.24
C VAL A 254 7.49 -9.40 -3.15
N SER A 255 7.32 -10.69 -2.91
CA SER A 255 8.40 -11.67 -2.76
C SER A 255 9.21 -11.88 -4.05
N GLY A 256 10.54 -11.89 -3.89
CA GLY A 256 11.44 -12.76 -4.67
C GLY A 256 12.53 -12.10 -5.52
N LEU A 257 13.71 -11.86 -4.92
CA LEU A 257 14.99 -12.27 -5.54
C LEU A 257 16.13 -12.27 -4.51
N LEU A 258 16.63 -13.45 -4.15
CA LEU A 258 17.88 -13.57 -3.40
C LEU A 258 19.05 -13.21 -4.33
N SER A 259 19.77 -12.17 -3.93
CA SER A 259 21.06 -11.73 -4.43
C SER A 259 22.00 -12.90 -4.81
N MET A 260 22.05 -13.20 -6.11
CA MET A 260 23.17 -13.91 -6.71
C MET A 260 24.34 -12.93 -6.87
N ARG A 261 25.22 -12.86 -5.87
CA ARG A 261 26.58 -12.35 -6.05
C ARG A 261 27.29 -13.25 -7.06
N GLY A 262 27.47 -12.74 -8.27
CA GLY A 262 28.14 -13.47 -9.33
C GLY A 262 28.31 -12.65 -10.61
N ALA A 263 28.75 -11.40 -10.52
CA ALA A 263 29.32 -10.69 -11.66
C ALA A 263 30.55 -9.90 -11.20
N THR A 264 31.61 -10.12 -11.97
CA THR A 264 32.99 -9.70 -11.83
C THR A 264 33.18 -8.21 -11.55
N GLU A 265 34.15 -7.89 -10.68
CA GLU A 265 34.87 -6.62 -10.68
C GLU A 265 35.32 -6.26 -12.10
N SER A 266 34.74 -5.21 -12.67
CA SER A 266 35.44 -4.33 -13.62
C SER A 266 34.67 -3.03 -13.85
N ALA A 267 35.42 -1.92 -13.82
CA ALA A 267 35.02 -0.52 -13.99
C ALA A 267 34.30 0.11 -12.78
N LEU A 268 35.11 0.53 -11.81
CA LEU A 268 34.78 1.69 -10.97
C LEU A 268 34.68 2.92 -11.88
N ASP A 269 33.46 3.35 -12.19
CA ASP A 269 33.19 4.71 -12.67
C ASP A 269 32.48 5.49 -11.56
N GLU A 270 32.78 6.78 -11.46
CA GLU A 270 32.45 7.73 -10.39
C GLU A 270 30.93 8.05 -10.23
N GLU A 271 30.02 7.13 -10.59
CA GLU A 271 28.55 7.31 -10.59
C GLU A 271 27.82 6.76 -9.33
N SER A 272 28.52 6.27 -8.31
CA SER A 272 27.90 5.50 -7.20
C SER A 272 27.02 6.27 -6.21
N ASP A 273 26.94 7.60 -6.31
CA ASP A 273 26.38 8.44 -5.23
C ASP A 273 25.03 9.08 -5.61
N SER A 274 24.44 8.69 -6.74
CA SER A 274 23.15 9.25 -7.20
C SER A 274 22.20 8.20 -7.79
N ILE A 275 20.90 8.41 -7.59
CA ILE A 275 19.80 7.56 -8.04
C ILE A 275 19.15 8.22 -9.26
N LYS A 276 19.08 7.52 -10.38
CA LYS A 276 18.42 8.01 -11.60
C LYS A 276 16.92 7.77 -11.55
N ILE A 277 16.17 8.86 -11.51
CA ILE A 277 14.70 8.87 -11.45
C ILE A 277 14.16 9.35 -12.79
N VAL A 278 13.15 8.65 -13.32
CA VAL A 278 12.50 9.02 -14.60
C VAL A 278 10.99 9.06 -14.45
N THR A 279 10.34 10.06 -15.06
CA THR A 279 8.91 10.03 -15.37
C THR A 279 8.70 9.83 -16.86
N TRP A 280 7.75 8.98 -17.24
CA TRP A 280 7.46 8.72 -18.64
C TRP A 280 6.00 8.32 -18.84
N ASN A 281 5.29 9.13 -19.63
CA ASN A 281 4.02 8.71 -20.20
C ASN A 281 4.32 7.67 -21.30
N ALA A 282 3.92 6.42 -21.04
CA ALA A 282 4.25 5.33 -21.93
C ALA A 282 3.39 5.29 -23.18
N ARG A 283 2.44 6.21 -23.39
CA ARG A 283 1.34 6.15 -24.35
C ARG A 283 0.31 5.08 -23.97
N GLU A 284 -0.93 5.23 -24.45
CA GLU A 284 -2.06 4.37 -24.08
C GLU A 284 -1.78 2.86 -24.21
N ILE A 285 -1.74 2.17 -23.07
CA ILE A 285 -1.62 0.71 -22.96
C ILE A 285 -2.92 0.18 -22.35
N PHE A 286 -3.79 -0.38 -23.19
CA PHE A 286 -5.09 -0.88 -22.74
C PHE A 286 -5.08 -2.36 -22.33
N SER A 287 -4.01 -3.08 -22.66
CA SER A 287 -3.94 -4.52 -22.42
C SER A 287 -2.49 -5.04 -22.37
N LEU A 288 -2.31 -6.21 -21.76
CA LEU A 288 -1.04 -6.95 -21.84
C LEU A 288 -0.61 -7.27 -23.28
N ALA A 289 -1.56 -7.39 -24.21
CA ALA A 289 -1.22 -7.58 -25.61
C ALA A 289 -0.58 -6.32 -26.23
N ASP A 290 -0.96 -5.13 -25.76
CA ASP A 290 -0.35 -3.88 -26.19
C ASP A 290 1.08 -3.76 -25.64
N VAL A 291 1.29 -4.15 -24.37
CA VAL A 291 2.63 -4.26 -23.78
C VAL A 291 3.53 -5.20 -24.59
N ASN A 292 3.06 -6.41 -24.90
CA ASN A 292 3.84 -7.40 -25.65
C ASN A 292 4.18 -6.92 -27.08
N ARG A 293 3.35 -6.09 -27.71
CA ARG A 293 3.65 -5.53 -29.03
C ARG A 293 4.77 -4.48 -29.00
N ARG A 294 5.10 -3.96 -27.81
CA ARG A 294 6.10 -2.92 -27.57
C ARG A 294 7.27 -3.42 -26.73
N GLU A 295 7.49 -4.74 -26.66
CA GLU A 295 8.62 -5.34 -25.94
C GLU A 295 9.98 -4.71 -26.32
N GLU A 296 10.23 -4.50 -27.62
CA GLU A 296 11.48 -3.87 -28.10
C GLU A 296 11.60 -2.41 -27.63
N ASP A 297 10.50 -1.65 -27.63
CA ASP A 297 10.49 -0.28 -27.12
C ASP A 297 10.88 -0.21 -25.64
N PHE A 298 10.33 -1.11 -24.81
CA PHE A 298 10.64 -1.17 -23.38
C PHE A 298 12.05 -1.67 -23.12
N LEU A 299 12.54 -2.62 -23.91
CA LEU A 299 13.91 -3.10 -23.83
C LEU A 299 14.92 -1.98 -24.16
N ASP A 300 14.66 -1.22 -25.23
CA ASP A 300 15.48 -0.07 -25.62
C ASP A 300 15.44 1.02 -24.53
N PHE A 301 14.26 1.29 -23.96
CA PHE A 301 14.12 2.22 -22.83
C PHE A 301 15.00 1.79 -21.65
N GLY A 302 14.90 0.53 -21.23
CA GLY A 302 15.66 -0.01 -20.10
C GLY A 302 17.17 0.06 -20.33
N GLY A 303 17.61 -0.26 -21.54
CA GLY A 303 19.02 -0.21 -21.94
C GLY A 303 19.59 1.21 -22.03
N ASP A 304 18.85 2.14 -22.65
CA ASP A 304 19.32 3.50 -22.89
C ASP A 304 19.18 4.39 -21.65
N ILE A 305 18.04 4.33 -20.97
CA ILE A 305 17.80 5.15 -19.77
C ILE A 305 18.53 4.56 -18.57
N ASN A 306 18.53 3.24 -18.40
CA ASN A 306 19.06 2.52 -17.23
C ASN A 306 18.63 3.20 -15.91
N PRO A 307 17.32 3.20 -15.60
CA PRO A 307 16.76 3.92 -14.45
C PRO A 307 16.87 3.11 -13.15
N ASP A 308 16.96 3.81 -12.02
CA ASP A 308 16.82 3.21 -10.69
C ASP A 308 15.36 3.29 -10.19
N ILE A 309 14.62 4.34 -10.59
CA ILE A 309 13.20 4.53 -10.30
C ILE A 309 12.48 5.04 -11.55
N VAL A 310 11.36 4.42 -11.92
CA VAL A 310 10.50 4.79 -13.05
C VAL A 310 9.10 5.13 -12.52
N MET A 311 8.60 6.30 -12.86
CA MET A 311 7.20 6.69 -12.72
C MET A 311 6.56 6.61 -14.10
N ILE A 312 5.60 5.70 -14.27
CA ILE A 312 4.98 5.40 -15.57
C ILE A 312 3.52 5.84 -15.55
N GLN A 313 3.06 6.46 -16.65
CA GLN A 313 1.65 6.81 -16.86
C GLN A 313 1.09 6.03 -18.07
N GLU A 314 -0.23 6.09 -18.27
CA GLU A 314 -0.93 5.43 -19.39
C GLU A 314 -0.97 3.89 -19.31
N VAL A 315 -0.93 3.36 -18.08
CA VAL A 315 -1.14 1.94 -17.77
C VAL A 315 -2.56 1.70 -17.25
N SER A 316 -2.99 0.45 -17.17
CA SER A 316 -4.36 0.09 -16.75
C SER A 316 -4.44 -1.19 -15.89
N SER A 317 -3.30 -1.62 -15.34
CA SER A 317 -3.27 -2.70 -14.34
C SER A 317 -1.85 -2.89 -13.81
N ILE A 318 -1.75 -3.38 -12.58
CA ILE A 318 -0.50 -3.83 -11.96
C ILE A 318 0.27 -4.87 -12.81
N ARG A 319 -0.43 -5.78 -13.51
CA ARG A 319 0.19 -6.78 -14.39
C ARG A 319 0.88 -6.17 -15.61
N GLN A 320 0.39 -5.04 -16.11
CA GLN A 320 1.09 -4.31 -17.17
C GLN A 320 2.37 -3.71 -16.65
N VAL A 321 2.33 -3.07 -15.47
CA VAL A 321 3.53 -2.51 -14.83
C VAL A 321 4.59 -3.59 -14.58
N GLU A 322 4.18 -4.76 -14.08
CA GLU A 322 5.06 -5.93 -13.91
C GLU A 322 5.73 -6.33 -15.23
N ARG A 323 4.93 -6.49 -16.30
CA ARG A 323 5.46 -6.91 -17.59
C ARG A 323 6.39 -5.87 -18.21
N ILE A 324 6.06 -4.58 -18.08
CA ILE A 324 6.88 -3.47 -18.55
C ILE A 324 8.22 -3.45 -17.81
N ARG A 325 8.23 -3.58 -16.47
CA ARG A 325 9.44 -3.72 -15.66
C ARG A 325 10.35 -4.82 -16.20
N ASP A 326 9.78 -5.99 -16.46
CA ASP A 326 10.56 -7.14 -16.92
C ASP A 326 11.14 -6.93 -18.33
N TYR A 327 10.38 -6.33 -19.25
CA TYR A 327 10.89 -5.99 -20.59
C TYR A 327 11.95 -4.90 -20.57
N MET A 328 11.89 -3.96 -19.62
CA MET A 328 12.97 -2.99 -19.38
C MET A 328 14.24 -3.65 -18.80
N GLY A 329 14.24 -4.96 -18.53
CA GLY A 329 15.37 -5.64 -17.89
C GLY A 329 15.53 -5.31 -16.41
N LEU A 330 14.49 -4.78 -15.77
CA LEU A 330 14.46 -4.36 -14.36
C LEU A 330 13.87 -5.46 -13.45
N THR A 331 13.96 -6.72 -13.86
CA THR A 331 13.46 -7.85 -13.07
C THR A 331 14.06 -7.84 -11.66
N GLY A 332 13.20 -7.99 -10.65
CA GLY A 332 13.55 -7.87 -9.24
C GLY A 332 13.37 -6.47 -8.64
N TYR A 333 13.01 -5.47 -9.45
CA TYR A 333 12.59 -4.16 -8.94
C TYR A 333 11.18 -4.28 -8.35
N TYR A 334 10.93 -3.52 -7.28
CA TYR A 334 9.64 -3.32 -6.66
C TYR A 334 8.74 -2.51 -7.59
N PHE A 335 7.44 -2.76 -7.56
CA PHE A 335 6.50 -2.03 -8.39
C PHE A 335 5.10 -1.96 -7.77
N CYS A 336 4.36 -0.91 -8.11
CA CYS A 336 2.98 -0.69 -7.72
C CYS A 336 2.24 0.07 -8.83
N CYS A 337 0.91 0.01 -8.83
CA CYS A 337 0.04 0.68 -9.79
C CYS A 337 -1.18 1.20 -9.05
N SER A 338 -1.66 2.40 -9.38
CA SER A 338 -2.97 2.88 -8.92
C SER A 338 -4.10 2.10 -9.60
N ASP A 339 -5.32 2.23 -9.10
CA ASP A 339 -6.56 1.75 -9.72
C ASP A 339 -7.70 2.76 -9.53
N PHE A 340 -7.67 3.83 -10.34
CA PHE A 340 -8.62 4.93 -10.17
C PHE A 340 -10.07 4.61 -10.61
N GLU A 341 -10.35 3.44 -11.25
CA GLU A 341 -11.72 3.09 -11.72
C GLU A 341 -11.92 1.62 -12.17
N GLN A 342 -12.32 0.68 -11.28
CA GLN A 342 -12.54 -0.74 -11.64
C GLN A 342 -13.74 -1.06 -12.55
N ASN A 343 -14.75 -0.18 -12.61
CA ASN A 343 -16.07 -0.55 -13.14
C ASN A 343 -16.27 -0.34 -14.65
N ASP A 344 -15.28 0.16 -15.39
CA ASP A 344 -15.48 0.50 -16.81
C ASP A 344 -14.88 -0.52 -17.79
N ARG A 345 -15.76 -1.24 -18.50
CA ARG A 345 -15.39 -2.14 -19.62
C ARG A 345 -15.20 -1.38 -20.95
N GLY A 346 -15.20 -0.05 -20.91
CA GLY A 346 -15.11 0.84 -22.05
C GLY A 346 -13.68 1.11 -22.52
N ARG A 347 -13.53 1.42 -23.82
CA ARG A 347 -12.25 1.76 -24.50
C ARG A 347 -11.67 3.14 -24.09
N TYR A 348 -12.17 3.73 -23.01
CA TYR A 348 -11.85 5.09 -22.53
C TYR A 348 -11.66 5.08 -21.00
N SER A 349 -11.00 4.05 -20.49
CA SER A 349 -10.61 3.88 -19.09
C SER A 349 -9.83 5.10 -18.58
N SER A 350 -10.05 5.49 -17.33
CA SER A 350 -9.17 6.42 -16.63
C SER A 350 -7.81 5.75 -16.46
N PHE A 351 -6.83 6.11 -17.31
CA PHE A 351 -5.48 5.55 -17.19
C PHE A 351 -4.86 5.78 -15.82
N GLU A 352 -4.21 4.74 -15.33
CA GLU A 352 -3.53 4.64 -14.05
C GLU A 352 -2.08 5.14 -14.15
N VAL A 353 -1.44 5.22 -12.99
CA VAL A 353 -0.02 5.52 -12.83
C VAL A 353 0.65 4.40 -12.04
N GLY A 354 1.90 4.10 -12.39
CA GLY A 354 2.71 3.11 -11.68
C GLY A 354 4.06 3.65 -11.27
N VAL A 355 4.67 2.98 -10.29
CA VAL A 355 6.07 3.22 -9.89
C VAL A 355 6.81 1.89 -9.94
N ILE A 356 8.01 1.88 -10.51
CA ILE A 356 8.97 0.78 -10.49
C ILE A 356 10.23 1.30 -9.82
N SER A 357 10.81 0.55 -8.88
CA SER A 357 11.95 1.01 -8.08
C SER A 357 12.91 -0.11 -7.74
N ARG A 358 14.20 0.17 -7.83
CA ARG A 358 15.26 -0.72 -7.31
C ARG A 358 15.16 -0.89 -5.79
N PHE A 359 14.63 0.13 -5.12
CA PHE A 359 14.53 0.22 -3.66
C PHE A 359 13.14 -0.19 -3.18
N PRO A 360 13.03 -0.85 -2.02
CA PRO A 360 11.75 -1.26 -1.45
C PRO A 360 10.88 -0.05 -1.13
N PHE A 361 9.56 -0.23 -1.25
CA PHE A 361 8.59 0.76 -0.79
C PHE A 361 8.28 0.53 0.69
N ASP A 362 8.31 1.60 1.48
CA ASP A 362 7.90 1.59 2.88
C ASP A 362 6.42 1.93 3.05
N SER A 363 5.82 2.60 2.06
CA SER A 363 4.40 2.92 1.99
C SER A 363 4.01 3.29 0.57
N VAL A 364 2.87 2.81 0.10
CA VAL A 364 2.24 3.12 -1.19
C VAL A 364 0.80 3.49 -0.89
N VAL A 365 0.34 4.63 -1.37
CA VAL A 365 -0.98 5.14 -1.03
C VAL A 365 -1.59 5.72 -2.27
N GLU A 366 -2.74 5.20 -2.64
CA GLU A 366 -3.58 5.77 -3.67
C GLU A 366 -4.47 6.85 -3.07
N ASN A 367 -4.51 8.00 -3.72
CA ASN A 367 -5.40 9.10 -3.33
C ASN A 367 -6.41 9.29 -4.46
N ASP A 368 -7.62 8.80 -4.22
CA ASP A 368 -8.70 8.70 -5.20
C ASP A 368 -9.83 9.70 -4.89
N PRO A 369 -10.43 10.37 -5.90
CA PRO A 369 -11.65 11.18 -5.71
C PRO A 369 -12.89 10.39 -5.24
N SER A 370 -12.90 9.07 -5.34
CA SER A 370 -14.02 8.16 -5.10
C SER A 370 -13.48 6.79 -4.69
N PRO A 371 -12.79 6.70 -3.53
CA PRO A 371 -12.18 5.45 -3.09
C PRO A 371 -13.24 4.39 -2.91
N ASP A 372 -13.00 3.20 -3.44
CA ASP A 372 -13.93 2.08 -3.36
C ASP A 372 -13.58 1.07 -2.26
N ASN A 373 -12.45 1.30 -1.55
CA ASN A 373 -11.95 0.54 -0.39
C ASN A 373 -11.82 -0.97 -0.65
N ASN A 374 -11.85 -1.39 -1.91
CA ASN A 374 -11.39 -2.65 -2.43
C ASN A 374 -11.60 -3.90 -1.55
N GLU A 375 -12.85 -4.30 -1.37
CA GLU A 375 -13.17 -5.58 -0.71
C GLU A 375 -12.76 -6.83 -1.54
N ASN A 376 -12.19 -6.69 -2.76
CA ASN A 376 -12.09 -7.80 -3.72
C ASN A 376 -10.75 -8.00 -4.47
N ASN A 377 -9.74 -7.11 -4.38
CA ASN A 377 -8.45 -7.28 -5.08
C ASN A 377 -7.23 -6.92 -4.21
N PRO A 378 -6.53 -7.91 -3.59
CA PRO A 378 -5.41 -7.66 -2.68
C PRO A 378 -4.11 -7.17 -3.37
N GLU A 379 -4.08 -7.07 -4.70
CA GLU A 379 -2.92 -6.59 -5.46
C GLU A 379 -2.86 -5.06 -5.58
N GLU A 380 -3.90 -4.32 -5.18
CA GLU A 380 -3.98 -2.87 -5.34
C GLU A 380 -3.56 -2.07 -4.09
N PRO A 381 -3.07 -0.83 -4.25
CA PRO A 381 -2.68 0.02 -3.14
C PRO A 381 -3.85 0.39 -2.23
N PHE A 382 -3.53 0.78 -1.00
CA PHE A 382 -4.54 1.32 -0.09
C PHE A 382 -5.02 2.69 -0.57
N GLU A 383 -6.34 2.88 -0.63
CA GLU A 383 -6.97 4.12 -1.10
C GLU A 383 -7.37 5.05 0.04
N PHE A 384 -7.10 6.35 -0.13
CA PHE A 384 -7.72 7.42 0.63
C PHE A 384 -8.51 8.34 -0.30
N GLU A 385 -9.58 8.91 0.24
CA GLU A 385 -10.26 10.03 -0.41
C GLU A 385 -9.29 11.22 -0.56
N MET A 386 -9.18 11.76 -1.77
CA MET A 386 -8.39 12.96 -2.02
C MET A 386 -8.84 14.11 -1.12
N ASN A 387 -7.91 14.64 -0.34
CA ASN A 387 -8.18 15.71 0.61
C ASN A 387 -7.45 16.99 0.21
N TYR A 388 -8.21 18.07 0.06
CA TYR A 388 -7.73 19.40 -0.33
C TYR A 388 -8.55 20.48 0.41
N PRO A 389 -8.00 21.69 0.64
CA PRO A 389 -8.74 22.77 1.26
C PRO A 389 -9.96 23.18 0.43
N GLU A 390 -10.91 23.88 1.06
CA GLU A 390 -11.98 24.54 0.32
C GLU A 390 -11.36 25.63 -0.57
N LEU A 391 -11.52 25.47 -1.89
CA LEU A 391 -11.00 26.39 -2.89
C LEU A 391 -12.16 27.10 -3.58
N ASP A 392 -12.13 28.42 -3.56
CA ASP A 392 -13.12 29.27 -4.23
C ASP A 392 -13.20 28.89 -5.72
N GLY A 393 -14.40 28.63 -6.23
CA GLY A 393 -14.61 28.26 -7.64
C GLY A 393 -14.45 26.77 -7.98
N LEU A 394 -14.00 25.92 -7.04
CA LEU A 394 -13.74 24.50 -7.28
C LEU A 394 -14.67 23.53 -6.51
N ALA A 395 -15.55 24.03 -5.65
CA ALA A 395 -16.38 23.21 -4.76
C ALA A 395 -17.30 22.17 -5.44
N ASP A 396 -17.66 22.36 -6.72
CA ASP A 396 -18.57 21.47 -7.47
C ASP A 396 -17.87 20.67 -8.59
N VAL A 397 -16.54 20.66 -8.62
CA VAL A 397 -15.77 20.03 -9.70
C VAL A 397 -15.45 18.58 -9.37
N SER A 398 -15.88 17.64 -10.22
CA SER A 398 -15.54 16.22 -10.10
C SER A 398 -14.48 15.79 -11.11
N THR A 399 -13.60 14.89 -10.68
CA THR A 399 -12.54 14.29 -11.49
C THR A 399 -12.50 12.78 -11.27
N SER A 400 -11.95 12.05 -12.24
CA SER A 400 -11.63 10.61 -12.15
C SER A 400 -10.11 10.38 -12.12
N ARG A 401 -9.35 11.44 -11.80
CA ARG A 401 -7.89 11.41 -11.69
C ARG A 401 -7.53 11.54 -10.22
N GLY A 402 -6.58 10.71 -9.79
CA GLY A 402 -5.94 10.80 -8.49
C GLY A 402 -4.42 10.89 -8.60
N PHE A 403 -3.75 10.45 -7.54
CA PHE A 403 -2.29 10.32 -7.54
C PHE A 403 -1.85 9.17 -6.63
N LEU A 404 -0.71 8.57 -6.99
CA LEU A 404 -0.10 7.50 -6.24
C LEU A 404 1.11 8.04 -5.47
N ARG A 405 1.09 7.88 -4.16
CA ARG A 405 2.16 8.30 -3.25
C ARG A 405 2.99 7.09 -2.84
N VAL A 406 4.31 7.16 -2.99
CA VAL A 406 5.27 6.12 -2.61
C VAL A 406 6.33 6.70 -1.68
N ARG A 407 6.57 6.06 -0.53
CA ARG A 407 7.65 6.41 0.41
C ARG A 407 8.75 5.36 0.36
N ILE A 408 10.00 5.82 0.29
CA ILE A 408 11.22 5.01 0.32
C ILE A 408 12.13 5.58 1.41
N ASP A 409 12.12 4.95 2.59
CA ASP A 409 12.81 5.40 3.80
C ASP A 409 14.32 5.26 3.65
N GLU A 410 14.79 4.22 2.95
CA GLU A 410 16.22 4.03 2.64
C GLU A 410 16.80 5.27 1.94
N LEU A 411 16.01 5.92 1.09
CA LEU A 411 16.40 7.11 0.34
C LEU A 411 16.03 8.41 1.05
N LYS A 412 15.21 8.34 2.10
CA LYS A 412 14.44 9.47 2.64
C LYS A 412 13.74 10.24 1.52
N LEU A 413 13.02 9.53 0.66
CA LEU A 413 12.36 10.07 -0.53
C LEU A 413 10.88 9.69 -0.53
N ILE A 414 10.02 10.67 -0.78
CA ILE A 414 8.59 10.47 -1.06
C ILE A 414 8.32 10.91 -2.50
N ILE A 415 7.62 10.08 -3.25
CA ILE A 415 7.26 10.30 -4.65
C ILE A 415 5.74 10.39 -4.73
N ASN A 416 5.22 11.40 -5.41
CA ASN A 416 3.82 11.49 -5.79
C ASN A 416 3.76 11.50 -7.32
N VAL A 417 3.20 10.44 -7.91
CA VAL A 417 3.02 10.34 -9.36
C VAL A 417 1.56 10.57 -9.73
N THR A 418 1.30 11.33 -10.80
CA THR A 418 -0.05 11.61 -11.28
C THR A 418 -0.12 11.66 -12.81
N HIS A 419 -1.32 11.54 -13.33
CA HIS A 419 -1.65 11.82 -14.72
C HIS A 419 -2.89 12.70 -14.74
N LEU A 420 -2.66 14.01 -14.93
CA LEU A 420 -3.70 15.02 -14.81
C LEU A 420 -4.64 15.04 -16.01
N LYS A 421 -5.74 15.77 -15.88
CA LYS A 421 -6.75 15.85 -16.95
C LYS A 421 -6.19 16.54 -18.20
N SER A 422 -6.41 15.95 -19.37
CA SER A 422 -5.95 16.50 -20.66
C SER A 422 -6.41 17.94 -20.94
N SER A 423 -5.51 18.77 -21.45
CA SER A 423 -5.85 20.04 -22.11
C SER A 423 -6.43 19.73 -23.49
N ASN A 424 -7.59 20.30 -23.83
CA ASN A 424 -8.18 20.16 -25.15
C ASN A 424 -7.60 21.15 -26.17
N GLY A 425 -6.74 22.08 -25.74
CA GLY A 425 -5.99 23.01 -26.58
C GLY A 425 -6.83 24.02 -27.38
N ASN A 426 -8.12 24.17 -27.04
CA ASN A 426 -9.02 25.11 -27.71
C ASN A 426 -9.35 26.34 -26.85
N ASP A 427 -8.73 26.47 -25.67
CA ASP A 427 -8.85 27.57 -24.70
C ASP A 427 -10.30 28.03 -24.44
N GLY A 428 -11.25 27.10 -24.62
CA GLY A 428 -12.68 27.33 -24.49
C GLY A 428 -13.20 26.82 -23.16
N GLN A 429 -14.50 26.98 -22.90
CA GLN A 429 -15.12 26.57 -21.63
C GLN A 429 -14.84 25.11 -21.23
N GLY A 430 -14.65 24.21 -22.19
CA GLY A 430 -14.25 22.83 -21.91
C GLY A 430 -12.84 22.70 -21.34
N ASP A 431 -11.91 23.58 -21.73
CA ASP A 431 -10.52 23.54 -21.28
C ASP A 431 -10.39 24.14 -19.89
N HIS A 432 -11.10 25.24 -19.62
CA HIS A 432 -11.24 25.80 -18.27
C HIS A 432 -11.76 24.75 -17.28
N LYS A 433 -12.78 23.97 -17.66
CA LYS A 433 -13.28 22.87 -16.82
C LYS A 433 -12.26 21.76 -16.60
N ASN A 434 -11.37 21.51 -17.57
CA ASN A 434 -10.30 20.55 -17.39
C ASN A 434 -9.18 21.11 -16.51
N ALA A 435 -8.86 22.40 -16.62
CA ALA A 435 -7.94 23.11 -15.73
C ALA A 435 -8.38 23.02 -14.27
N GLN A 436 -9.66 23.32 -13.98
CA GLN A 436 -10.24 23.14 -12.64
C GLN A 436 -10.09 21.72 -12.08
N LYS A 437 -10.16 20.68 -12.94
CA LYS A 437 -9.92 19.30 -12.53
C LYS A 437 -8.45 19.02 -12.24
N ARG A 438 -7.52 19.63 -12.99
CA ARG A 438 -6.09 19.56 -12.72
C ARG A 438 -5.76 20.23 -11.40
N GLU A 439 -6.33 21.41 -11.16
CA GLU A 439 -6.14 22.20 -9.94
C GLU A 439 -6.61 21.47 -8.68
N ILE A 440 -7.74 20.76 -8.72
CA ILE A 440 -8.18 19.94 -7.57
C ILE A 440 -7.17 18.85 -7.22
N VAL A 441 -6.70 18.10 -8.23
CA VAL A 441 -5.72 17.03 -8.00
C VAL A 441 -4.39 17.63 -7.55
N ALA A 442 -3.95 18.73 -8.16
CA ALA A 442 -2.75 19.46 -7.77
C ALA A 442 -2.84 19.98 -6.33
N ALA A 443 -4.00 20.51 -5.91
CA ALA A 443 -4.23 20.97 -4.55
C ALA A 443 -4.24 19.82 -3.53
N ALA A 444 -4.78 18.66 -3.91
CA ALA A 444 -4.73 17.46 -3.09
C ALA A 444 -3.28 16.98 -2.91
N ILE A 445 -2.51 16.92 -4.00
CA ILE A 445 -1.07 16.59 -3.94
C ILE A 445 -0.34 17.62 -3.06
N ALA A 446 -0.53 18.92 -3.28
CA ALA A 446 0.13 19.97 -2.50
C ALA A 446 -0.21 19.88 -1.00
N THR A 447 -1.47 19.56 -0.67
CA THR A 447 -1.90 19.29 0.71
C THR A 447 -1.18 18.09 1.30
N GLN A 448 -1.07 17.00 0.54
CA GLN A 448 -0.36 15.80 0.95
C GLN A 448 1.14 16.06 1.14
N VAL A 449 1.78 16.79 0.22
CA VAL A 449 3.19 17.19 0.31
C VAL A 449 3.45 18.03 1.58
N ASN A 450 2.55 18.94 1.93
CA ASN A 450 2.67 19.70 3.18
C ASN A 450 2.59 18.80 4.43
N ARG A 451 1.72 17.79 4.43
CA ARG A 451 1.66 16.79 5.51
C ARG A 451 2.94 15.97 5.57
N ASP A 452 3.45 15.56 4.41
CA ASP A 452 4.68 14.78 4.30
C ASP A 452 5.89 15.55 4.81
N ARG A 453 6.05 16.82 4.42
CA ARG A 453 7.13 17.70 4.92
C ARG A 453 7.05 17.89 6.42
N ALA A 454 5.85 17.99 6.98
CA ALA A 454 5.67 18.14 8.43
C ALA A 454 5.99 16.84 9.19
N LYS A 455 5.61 15.69 8.62
CA LYS A 455 5.81 14.37 9.25
C LYS A 455 7.24 13.84 9.05
N TYR A 456 7.84 14.11 7.90
CA TYR A 456 9.13 13.62 7.45
C TYR A 456 10.05 14.79 7.08
N PRO A 457 10.48 15.62 8.05
CA PRO A 457 11.23 16.84 7.77
C PRO A 457 12.61 16.60 7.11
N ASP A 458 13.16 15.39 7.25
CA ASP A 458 14.43 14.98 6.66
C ASP A 458 14.27 14.34 5.26
N PHE A 459 13.04 14.21 4.76
CA PHE A 459 12.76 13.59 3.47
C PHE A 459 12.67 14.64 2.38
N SER A 460 13.19 14.28 1.20
CA SER A 460 12.86 14.96 -0.03
C SER A 460 11.52 14.45 -0.54
N VAL A 461 10.71 15.35 -1.08
CA VAL A 461 9.43 15.02 -1.73
C VAL A 461 9.50 15.42 -3.19
N LEU A 462 9.16 14.50 -4.09
CA LEU A 462 9.09 14.66 -5.52
C LEU A 462 7.63 14.50 -5.97
N VAL A 463 7.17 15.38 -6.87
CA VAL A 463 5.90 15.28 -7.58
C VAL A 463 6.20 15.23 -9.07
N ALA A 464 5.74 14.21 -9.78
CA ALA A 464 6.00 14.10 -11.21
C ALA A 464 4.91 13.36 -11.97
N GLY A 465 4.94 13.48 -13.30
CA GLY A 465 4.01 12.81 -14.19
C GLY A 465 3.62 13.69 -15.35
N ASP A 466 2.55 13.28 -16.04
CA ASP A 466 1.97 14.05 -17.15
C ASP A 466 0.93 15.03 -16.61
N PHE A 467 1.30 16.32 -16.61
CA PHE A 467 0.45 17.40 -16.10
C PHE A 467 -0.55 17.88 -17.15
N ASN A 468 -0.37 17.49 -18.42
CA ASN A 468 -1.26 17.86 -19.51
C ASN A 468 -1.45 19.37 -19.75
N VAL A 469 -0.61 20.22 -19.13
CA VAL A 469 -0.53 21.66 -19.35
C VAL A 469 0.95 22.06 -19.36
N GLY A 470 1.33 22.92 -20.29
CA GLY A 470 2.74 23.28 -20.52
C GLY A 470 3.24 24.26 -19.47
N GLU A 471 4.35 23.96 -18.82
CA GLU A 471 4.84 24.76 -17.69
C GLU A 471 5.18 26.22 -18.03
N THR A 472 5.49 26.50 -19.29
CA THR A 472 5.79 27.85 -19.78
C THR A 472 4.65 28.46 -20.60
N ASP A 473 3.46 27.84 -20.63
CA ASP A 473 2.28 28.33 -21.35
C ASP A 473 1.67 29.56 -20.70
N SER A 474 2.23 30.73 -21.02
CA SER A 474 1.74 32.03 -20.54
C SER A 474 0.32 32.40 -21.00
N GLY A 475 -0.28 31.63 -21.92
CA GLY A 475 -1.67 31.81 -22.33
C GLY A 475 -2.67 31.13 -21.38
N LYS A 476 -2.21 30.10 -20.65
CA LYS A 476 -3.03 29.28 -19.75
C LYS A 476 -2.66 29.45 -18.29
N ASN A 477 -1.36 29.49 -17.99
CA ASN A 477 -0.85 29.41 -16.63
C ASN A 477 -1.16 30.68 -15.85
N GLY A 478 -1.97 30.54 -14.80
CA GLY A 478 -2.32 31.56 -13.82
C GLY A 478 -1.38 31.58 -12.62
N SER A 479 -1.66 32.50 -11.69
CA SER A 479 -0.94 32.61 -10.42
C SER A 479 -1.87 32.76 -9.21
N SER A 480 -3.18 32.59 -9.39
CA SER A 480 -4.20 32.93 -8.41
C SER A 480 -5.50 32.15 -8.64
N LEU A 481 -5.81 31.24 -7.71
CA LEU A 481 -7.04 30.41 -7.66
C LEU A 481 -8.37 31.18 -7.66
N THR A 482 -8.33 32.51 -7.67
CA THR A 482 -9.50 33.38 -7.61
C THR A 482 -9.60 34.35 -8.79
N ASP A 483 -8.62 34.40 -9.69
CA ASP A 483 -8.58 35.34 -10.83
C ASP A 483 -8.28 34.69 -12.18
N ASP A 484 -9.14 33.78 -12.62
CA ASP A 484 -9.03 33.12 -13.93
C ASP A 484 -9.19 34.07 -15.15
N SER A 485 -9.41 35.37 -14.91
CA SER A 485 -9.74 36.36 -15.92
C SER A 485 -8.59 37.31 -16.25
N GLY A 486 -7.62 37.43 -15.34
CA GLY A 486 -6.56 38.43 -15.37
C GLY A 486 -5.14 37.88 -15.56
N ASP A 487 -4.86 36.64 -15.15
CA ASP A 487 -3.50 36.11 -15.10
C ASP A 487 -3.29 34.72 -15.75
N GLY A 488 -4.36 34.04 -16.15
CA GLY A 488 -4.38 32.69 -16.72
C GLY A 488 -5.63 31.98 -16.21
N TYR A 489 -5.97 30.79 -16.69
CA TYR A 489 -7.12 30.01 -16.18
C TYR A 489 -6.72 28.65 -15.60
N ASP A 490 -5.42 28.36 -15.55
CA ASP A 490 -4.87 27.12 -15.03
C ASP A 490 -3.77 27.41 -14.03
N ASP A 491 -4.07 27.24 -12.75
CA ASP A 491 -3.15 27.50 -11.65
C ASP A 491 -2.32 26.26 -11.25
N THR A 492 -2.39 25.16 -12.00
CA THR A 492 -1.74 23.88 -11.65
C THR A 492 -0.27 24.05 -11.26
N HIS A 493 0.51 24.79 -12.05
CA HIS A 493 1.93 25.02 -11.76
C HIS A 493 2.14 25.97 -10.57
N ALA A 494 1.27 26.96 -10.41
CA ALA A 494 1.33 27.91 -9.29
C ALA A 494 0.92 27.27 -7.96
N ILE A 495 0.06 26.24 -7.97
CA ILE A 495 -0.26 25.44 -6.78
C ILE A 495 1.00 24.79 -6.20
N PHE A 496 1.88 24.24 -7.04
CA PHE A 496 3.11 23.59 -6.57
C PHE A 496 4.22 24.57 -6.21
N SER A 497 4.38 25.65 -6.99
CA SER A 497 5.55 26.54 -6.88
C SER A 497 5.28 27.89 -6.20
N GLY A 498 4.02 28.33 -6.17
CA GLY A 498 3.62 29.69 -5.82
C GLY A 498 3.12 29.89 -4.38
N GLY A 499 3.03 28.84 -3.56
CA GLY A 499 2.51 28.96 -2.20
C GLY A 499 1.00 29.15 -2.12
N LEU A 500 0.24 28.68 -3.12
CA LEU A 500 -1.23 28.81 -3.13
C LEU A 500 -1.91 27.85 -2.13
N ILE A 501 -1.27 26.72 -1.81
CA ILE A 501 -1.75 25.75 -0.82
C ILE A 501 -0.77 25.72 0.37
N GLY A 502 -1.19 26.32 1.49
CA GLY A 502 -0.34 26.46 2.68
C GLY A 502 0.85 27.38 2.41
N ASP A 503 2.07 26.88 2.66
CA ASP A 503 3.32 27.59 2.37
C ASP A 503 4.18 26.86 1.32
N LEU A 504 3.58 25.94 0.55
CA LEU A 504 4.31 25.06 -0.34
C LEU A 504 4.92 25.81 -1.53
N GLN A 505 6.25 25.76 -1.64
CA GLN A 505 6.99 26.30 -2.76
C GLN A 505 7.99 25.26 -3.24
N MET A 506 7.53 24.34 -4.08
CA MET A 506 8.38 23.33 -4.71
C MET A 506 9.16 23.94 -5.86
N LYS A 507 10.37 23.44 -6.08
CA LYS A 507 11.18 23.81 -7.24
C LYS A 507 10.83 22.94 -8.43
N SER A 508 10.55 23.56 -9.56
CA SER A 508 10.51 22.85 -10.84
C SER A 508 11.91 22.49 -11.32
N LEU A 509 12.10 21.24 -11.72
CA LEU A 509 13.29 20.79 -12.43
C LEU A 509 13.10 20.83 -13.95
N THR A 510 11.87 21.03 -14.42
CA THR A 510 11.47 20.92 -15.83
C THR A 510 11.29 22.27 -16.54
N HIS A 511 11.06 23.35 -15.79
CA HIS A 511 10.73 24.67 -16.35
C HIS A 511 11.73 25.14 -17.42
N ASP A 512 13.02 24.91 -17.16
CA ASP A 512 14.13 25.37 -17.99
C ASP A 512 14.54 24.38 -19.09
N LEU A 513 13.78 23.30 -19.34
CA LEU A 513 14.09 22.31 -20.37
C LEU A 513 14.17 22.91 -21.78
N GLY A 514 13.38 23.96 -22.04
CA GLY A 514 13.37 24.66 -23.33
C GLY A 514 12.86 23.83 -24.51
N ILE A 515 12.22 22.69 -24.23
CA ILE A 515 11.60 21.80 -25.21
C ILE A 515 10.19 21.40 -24.77
N GLU A 516 9.41 20.88 -25.71
CA GLU A 516 8.19 20.13 -25.43
C GLU A 516 8.54 18.67 -25.14
N THR A 517 7.85 18.05 -24.19
CA THR A 517 8.01 16.62 -23.86
C THR A 517 7.02 15.75 -24.62
N TYR A 518 5.91 16.33 -25.11
CA TYR A 518 4.97 15.71 -26.04
C TYR A 518 5.36 15.98 -27.50
N ILE A 519 5.59 14.93 -28.28
CA ILE A 519 6.20 15.01 -29.62
C ILE A 519 5.30 14.47 -30.75
N ALA A 520 4.01 14.24 -30.48
CA ALA A 520 3.08 13.75 -31.50
C ALA A 520 2.86 14.76 -32.64
N SER A 521 2.40 14.29 -33.80
CA SER A 521 2.17 15.15 -34.97
C SER A 521 1.01 16.14 -34.84
N ASP A 522 0.12 15.92 -33.89
CA ASP A 522 -1.05 16.73 -33.57
C ASP A 522 -0.80 17.67 -32.38
N GLN A 523 0.47 18.06 -32.16
CA GLN A 523 0.89 18.97 -31.09
C GLN A 523 -0.17 20.02 -30.78
N TYR A 524 -0.77 19.88 -29.60
CA TYR A 524 -1.57 20.95 -29.02
C TYR A 524 -0.63 22.10 -28.70
N ALA A 525 -1.06 23.34 -28.96
CA ALA A 525 -0.27 24.50 -28.54
C ALA A 525 -0.14 24.47 -27.00
N GLY A 526 1.08 24.23 -26.53
CA GLY A 526 1.48 24.30 -25.13
C GLY A 526 2.97 24.62 -25.12
N THR A 527 3.37 25.82 -24.69
CA THR A 527 4.68 26.37 -25.07
C THR A 527 5.88 25.80 -24.31
N GLY A 528 5.73 24.65 -23.64
CA GLY A 528 6.72 24.04 -22.74
C GLY A 528 6.44 22.58 -22.40
N PRO A 529 7.25 21.98 -21.50
CA PRO A 529 7.11 20.59 -21.09
C PRO A 529 5.80 20.38 -20.33
N ILE A 530 5.14 19.24 -20.58
CA ILE A 530 3.94 18.80 -19.84
C ILE A 530 4.27 17.64 -18.89
N ASP A 531 5.35 16.91 -19.15
CA ASP A 531 5.89 15.88 -18.26
C ASP A 531 6.80 16.58 -17.23
N CYS A 532 6.25 16.86 -16.05
CA CYS A 532 6.84 17.78 -15.09
C CYS A 532 7.48 17.07 -13.91
N ILE A 533 8.47 17.71 -13.27
CA ILE A 533 9.07 17.24 -12.00
C ILE A 533 9.23 18.43 -11.06
N TYR A 534 8.55 18.38 -9.91
CA TYR A 534 8.66 19.32 -8.80
C TYR A 534 9.29 18.64 -7.59
N VAL A 535 10.18 19.34 -6.87
CA VAL A 535 10.87 18.79 -5.70
C VAL A 535 10.90 19.73 -4.50
N THR A 536 11.02 19.12 -3.32
CA THR A 536 11.52 19.74 -2.08
C THR A 536 12.91 19.17 -1.75
N GLY A 537 13.77 19.97 -1.12
CA GLY A 537 15.19 19.59 -0.94
C GLY A 537 15.96 19.69 -2.26
N GLU A 538 15.89 20.86 -2.90
CA GLU A 538 16.44 21.14 -4.24
C GLU A 538 17.94 20.84 -4.41
N ASP A 539 18.70 20.85 -3.31
CA ASP A 539 20.13 20.55 -3.27
C ASP A 539 20.41 19.06 -3.49
N ARG A 540 19.40 18.20 -3.35
CA ARG A 540 19.49 16.76 -3.57
C ARG A 540 19.09 16.32 -4.97
N PHE A 541 18.72 17.23 -5.88
CA PHE A 541 18.34 16.88 -7.24
C PHE A 541 19.14 17.64 -8.29
N THR A 542 19.53 16.94 -9.35
CA THR A 542 20.07 17.60 -10.55
C THR A 542 18.94 18.23 -11.38
N PRO A 543 19.24 19.23 -12.22
CA PRO A 543 18.27 19.68 -13.24
C PRO A 543 17.74 18.51 -14.07
N ALA A 544 16.50 18.59 -14.53
CA ALA A 544 15.93 17.55 -15.36
C ALA A 544 16.58 17.53 -16.75
N SER A 545 16.54 16.37 -17.40
CA SER A 545 17.02 16.17 -18.77
C SER A 545 16.05 15.30 -19.54
N PRO A 546 15.69 15.66 -20.78
CA PRO A 546 14.78 14.88 -21.59
C PRO A 546 15.51 13.72 -22.27
N GLY A 547 14.79 12.64 -22.52
CA GLY A 547 15.28 11.52 -23.30
C GLY A 547 15.59 11.92 -24.74
N THR A 548 16.54 11.22 -25.36
CA THR A 548 16.87 11.41 -26.78
C THR A 548 15.96 10.63 -27.72
N SER A 549 15.11 9.76 -27.18
CA SER A 549 14.12 8.93 -27.87
C SER A 549 12.85 8.91 -27.03
N SER A 550 11.70 8.73 -27.68
CA SER A 550 10.42 8.50 -27.02
C SER A 550 10.09 7.02 -26.84
N PHE A 551 10.93 6.11 -27.34
CA PHE A 551 10.75 4.66 -27.20
C PHE A 551 9.33 4.19 -27.60
N GLY A 552 8.90 4.61 -28.80
CA GLY A 552 7.58 4.28 -29.35
C GLY A 552 6.38 5.02 -28.72
N SER A 553 6.61 5.82 -27.67
CA SER A 553 5.63 6.76 -27.11
C SER A 553 5.58 8.06 -27.94
N ASP A 554 4.54 8.84 -27.73
CA ASP A 554 4.44 10.24 -28.10
C ASP A 554 4.99 11.20 -27.03
N HIS A 555 5.49 10.68 -25.91
CA HIS A 555 6.20 11.45 -24.88
C HIS A 555 7.68 11.06 -24.77
N LEU A 556 8.52 12.08 -24.59
CA LEU A 556 9.91 11.91 -24.17
C LEU A 556 9.97 11.64 -22.66
N PRO A 557 10.75 10.66 -22.18
CA PRO A 557 10.98 10.50 -20.76
C PRO A 557 11.75 11.70 -20.21
N VAL A 558 11.46 12.08 -18.96
CA VAL A 558 12.15 13.17 -18.27
C VAL A 558 12.89 12.60 -17.07
N THR A 559 14.20 12.81 -17.04
CA THR A 559 15.12 12.21 -16.06
C THR A 559 15.70 13.25 -15.12
N THR A 560 15.93 12.89 -13.87
CA THR A 560 16.75 13.64 -12.90
C THR A 560 17.59 12.65 -12.09
N ARG A 561 18.62 13.14 -11.40
CA ARG A 561 19.40 12.36 -10.44
C ARG A 561 19.17 12.87 -9.03
N TYR A 562 18.85 11.96 -8.13
CA TYR A 562 18.73 12.20 -6.70
C TYR A 562 20.03 11.85 -5.98
N ILE A 563 20.62 12.81 -5.29
CA ILE A 563 21.93 12.71 -4.67
C ILE A 563 21.76 12.13 -3.25
N LEU A 564 22.48 11.04 -2.99
CA LEU A 564 22.52 10.43 -1.66
C LEU A 564 23.34 11.31 -0.72
N SER A 565 22.83 11.57 0.48
CA SER A 565 23.60 12.25 1.53
C SER A 565 24.63 11.27 2.11
N GLU A 566 25.87 11.72 2.33
CA GLU A 566 26.94 10.97 3.00
C GLU A 566 26.57 10.48 4.41
#